data_AF-A0A5D3D1E6-F1
#
_entry.id   AF-A0A5D3D1E6-F1
#
_cell.length_a   1.000
_cell.length_b   1.000
_cell.length_c   1.000
_cell.angle_alpha   90.00
_cell.angle_beta   90.00
_cell.angle_gamma   90.00
#
_symmetry.space_group_name_H-M   'P 1'
#
loop_
_entity.id
_entity.type
_entity.pdbx_description
1 polymer ?
#
loop_
_entity_poly.entity_id
_entity_poly.type
_entity_poly.pdbx_seq_one_letter_code
_entity_poly.pdbx_strand_id
1 'polypeptide(L)'
;MEEPKQREEQQEVESPTPHVVMMPSPGMGHLIPLVEFAKRLVLLHRFTVTFVIPSGGPPSKAQISVLSSLPSAIDHVFLPPPSLNDLPPQTKAETIIVLSVTRSLPSLRDQFKSMVTQRNLVAFVVDQFGTIAFDLVREFNVPPYVYLPCSATTLSLILHMSELDKSVVGDYTGLTEPIRLPACSPIPAKALPDPFLDRKDDSYKYFLESMSRFGLAEGIFVNSFLELEPNPINALKSEESYPPIHPVGPIVKIDSSGSEEGIECLNWLDEQPHGSVLFVSFGSGGTLSSIQNNELAMGLEMSGQKFIWVVRSPHDKEANASFFSVHSENDPLQFLPEGFVERNRGRGLVLPSWAPQAQILSHEQKLNSVILTEEIKVALKLKMNEESGIIEKEEIAKVVKSLFESEEGQKVREKMEELRAAGERAVGEGGSSSRTLLEVVQKWRNKVSR
;
A
#
# COMPACT_ATOMS: atom_id res chain seq x y z
N MET A 1 70.38 -2.10 21.48
CA MET A 1 69.66 -0.83 21.31
C MET A 1 68.83 -0.99 20.05
N GLU A 2 67.60 -1.45 20.21
CA GLU A 2 66.58 -1.47 19.15
C GLU A 2 65.46 -0.55 19.63
N GLU A 3 65.09 0.41 18.78
CA GLU A 3 64.02 1.38 19.04
C GLU A 3 62.63 0.69 18.99
N PRO A 4 61.68 1.08 19.85
CA PRO A 4 60.33 0.57 19.77
C PRO A 4 59.55 1.35 18.70
N LYS A 5 59.05 0.63 17.68
CA LYS A 5 58.04 1.15 16.74
C LYS A 5 56.75 1.43 17.50
N GLN A 6 56.38 2.70 17.60
CA GLN A 6 55.03 3.13 17.97
C GLN A 6 54.06 2.66 16.88
N ARG A 7 53.04 1.89 17.29
CA ARG A 7 51.92 1.50 16.45
C ARG A 7 50.87 2.59 16.63
N GLU A 8 50.72 3.45 15.62
CA GLU A 8 49.61 4.40 15.57
C GLU A 8 48.32 3.60 15.36
N GLU A 9 47.48 3.54 16.41
CA GLU A 9 46.08 3.16 16.28
C GLU A 9 45.38 4.29 15.53
N GLN A 10 45.11 4.08 14.24
CA GLN A 10 44.18 4.91 13.50
C GLN A 10 42.79 4.75 14.13
N GLN A 11 42.36 5.74 14.92
CA GLN A 11 40.96 5.89 15.27
C GLN A 11 40.17 6.08 13.97
N GLU A 12 39.41 5.06 13.55
CA GLU A 12 38.36 5.23 12.55
C GLU A 12 37.38 6.28 13.09
N VAL A 13 37.44 7.49 12.55
CA VAL A 13 36.40 8.49 12.77
C VAL A 13 35.14 7.92 12.12
N GLU A 14 34.19 7.44 12.95
CA GLU A 14 32.91 6.96 12.45
C GLU A 14 32.25 8.08 11.63
N SER A 15 32.03 7.82 10.34
CA SER A 15 31.35 8.75 9.46
C SER A 15 29.97 9.07 10.04
N PRO A 16 29.50 10.32 9.96
CA PRO A 16 28.22 10.70 10.53
C PRO A 16 27.09 9.80 9.99
N THR A 17 26.19 9.34 10.87
CA THR A 17 25.10 8.45 10.43
C THR A 17 24.14 9.22 9.52
N PRO A 18 23.87 8.74 8.28
CA PRO A 18 22.89 9.37 7.40
C PRO A 18 21.48 9.28 7.98
N HIS A 19 20.71 10.36 7.84
CA HIS A 19 19.36 10.47 8.39
C HIS A 19 18.33 10.73 7.30
N VAL A 20 17.26 9.94 7.28
CA VAL A 20 16.14 10.09 6.33
C VAL A 20 14.91 10.56 7.08
N VAL A 21 14.27 11.61 6.56
CA VAL A 21 12.95 12.04 7.05
C VAL A 21 11.89 11.41 6.17
N MET A 22 10.88 10.77 6.77
CA MET A 22 9.75 10.21 6.05
C MET A 22 8.45 10.87 6.48
N MET A 23 7.60 11.26 5.54
CA MET A 23 6.29 11.86 5.84
C MET A 23 5.18 11.00 5.25
N PRO A 24 4.61 10.05 6.03
CA PRO A 24 3.41 9.34 5.63
C PRO A 24 2.21 10.27 5.71
N SER A 25 1.34 10.19 4.71
CA SER A 25 0.05 10.84 4.74
C SER A 25 -0.87 10.20 5.79
N PRO A 26 -1.91 10.92 6.27
CA PRO A 26 -2.85 10.36 7.24
C PRO A 26 -3.46 9.03 6.79
N GLY A 27 -3.30 7.98 7.62
CA GLY A 27 -3.91 6.66 7.39
C GLY A 27 -2.91 5.51 7.57
N MET A 28 -3.38 4.38 8.10
CA MET A 28 -2.51 3.20 8.33
C MET A 28 -1.97 2.61 7.02
N GLY A 29 -2.73 2.71 5.93
CA GLY A 29 -2.29 2.28 4.59
C GLY A 29 -1.11 3.08 4.04
N HIS A 30 -0.86 4.28 4.55
CA HIS A 30 0.31 5.10 4.22
C HIS A 30 1.45 4.88 5.20
N LEU A 31 1.14 4.79 6.49
CA LEU A 31 2.13 4.58 7.55
C LEU A 31 2.82 3.21 7.45
N ILE A 32 2.07 2.12 7.32
CA ILE A 32 2.63 0.75 7.37
C ILE A 32 3.67 0.52 6.25
N PRO A 33 3.39 0.82 4.97
CA PRO A 33 4.38 0.58 3.92
C PRO A 33 5.66 1.39 4.09
N LEU A 34 5.55 2.64 4.54
CA LEU A 34 6.71 3.49 4.83
C LEU A 34 7.49 2.99 6.07
N VAL A 35 6.81 2.45 7.09
CA VAL A 35 7.44 1.77 8.23
C VAL A 35 8.28 0.57 7.77
N GLU A 36 7.73 -0.28 6.91
CA GLU A 36 8.47 -1.45 6.41
C GLU A 36 9.65 -1.04 5.52
N PHE A 37 9.49 0.03 4.72
CA PHE A 37 10.61 0.62 3.98
C PHE A 37 11.71 1.19 4.91
N ALA A 38 11.32 1.92 5.96
CA ALA A 38 12.24 2.46 6.96
C ALA A 38 13.00 1.35 7.70
N LYS A 39 12.32 0.26 8.10
CA LYS A 39 12.96 -0.91 8.70
C LYS A 39 14.08 -1.46 7.81
N ARG A 40 13.90 -1.54 6.48
CA ARG A 40 14.97 -1.98 5.57
C ARG A 40 16.17 -1.04 5.59
N LEU A 41 15.97 0.27 5.54
CA LEU A 41 17.06 1.25 5.59
C LEU A 41 17.85 1.15 6.91
N VAL A 42 17.15 1.02 8.03
CA VAL A 42 17.79 0.93 9.35
C VAL A 42 18.50 -0.40 9.54
N LEU A 43 17.80 -1.52 9.34
CA LEU A 43 18.29 -2.85 9.67
C LEU A 43 19.39 -3.33 8.72
N LEU A 44 19.31 -2.98 7.43
CA LEU A 44 20.24 -3.47 6.41
C LEU A 44 21.34 -2.46 6.06
N HIS A 45 21.09 -1.16 6.28
CA HIS A 45 21.98 -0.11 5.77
C HIS A 45 22.45 0.89 6.82
N ARG A 46 22.13 0.71 8.11
CA ARG A 46 22.60 1.57 9.22
C ARG A 46 22.22 3.05 9.03
N PHE A 47 21.02 3.31 8.55
CA PHE A 47 20.45 4.65 8.55
C PHE A 47 19.73 4.92 9.88
N THR A 48 19.47 6.19 10.15
CA THR A 48 18.44 6.59 11.10
C THR A 48 17.28 7.22 10.35
N VAL A 49 16.07 7.08 10.88
CA VAL A 49 14.84 7.58 10.25
C VAL A 49 14.05 8.39 11.25
N THR A 50 13.46 9.51 10.83
CA THR A 50 12.39 10.19 11.59
C THR A 50 11.12 10.23 10.76
N PHE A 51 10.03 9.70 11.31
CA PHE A 51 8.70 9.92 10.77
C PHE A 51 8.15 11.27 11.21
N VAL A 52 7.82 12.15 10.27
CA VAL A 52 7.06 13.38 10.54
C VAL A 52 5.64 13.15 10.07
N ILE A 53 4.69 13.06 11.00
CA ILE A 53 3.34 12.58 10.71
C ILE A 53 2.35 13.76 10.78
N PRO A 54 1.78 14.21 9.65
CA PRO A 54 0.64 15.10 9.62
C PRO A 54 -0.54 14.44 10.34
N SER A 55 -1.09 15.11 11.33
CA SER A 55 -2.17 14.59 12.16
C SER A 55 -3.50 15.24 11.76
N GLY A 56 -4.56 14.45 11.55
CA GLY A 56 -5.94 14.96 11.44
C GLY A 56 -6.68 15.01 12.79
N GLY A 57 -5.96 14.75 13.90
CA GLY A 57 -6.52 14.52 15.23
C GLY A 57 -5.60 13.64 16.09
N PRO A 58 -5.96 13.36 17.37
CA PRO A 58 -5.14 12.53 18.26
C PRO A 58 -4.77 11.18 17.61
N PRO A 59 -3.53 10.68 17.83
CA PRO A 59 -3.10 9.43 17.21
C PRO A 59 -3.96 8.26 17.68
N SER A 60 -4.32 7.38 16.75
CA SER A 60 -5.10 6.18 17.07
C SER A 60 -4.27 5.17 17.86
N LYS A 61 -4.93 4.29 18.61
CA LYS A 61 -4.25 3.19 19.33
C LYS A 61 -3.39 2.33 18.40
N ALA A 62 -3.87 2.08 17.18
CA ALA A 62 -3.13 1.32 16.16
C ALA A 62 -1.86 2.05 15.71
N GLN A 63 -1.94 3.37 15.47
CA GLN A 63 -0.77 4.18 15.14
C GLN A 63 0.27 4.16 16.27
N ILE A 64 -0.18 4.38 17.51
CA ILE A 64 0.71 4.36 18.69
C ILE A 64 1.38 2.99 18.81
N SER A 65 0.62 1.90 18.69
CA SER A 65 1.16 0.55 18.79
C SER A 65 2.20 0.24 17.71
N VAL A 66 1.98 0.68 16.47
CA VAL A 66 2.97 0.48 15.40
C VAL A 66 4.24 1.28 15.70
N LEU A 67 4.10 2.56 16.02
CA LEU A 67 5.23 3.47 16.24
C LEU A 67 6.04 3.13 17.49
N SER A 68 5.40 2.65 18.56
CA SER A 68 6.08 2.25 19.80
C SER A 68 6.85 0.94 19.67
N SER A 69 6.50 0.11 18.68
CA SER A 69 7.19 -1.16 18.41
C SER A 69 8.43 -1.02 17.53
N LEU A 70 8.74 0.19 17.05
CA LEU A 70 9.83 0.41 16.11
C LEU A 70 11.22 0.33 16.77
N PRO A 71 12.26 -0.08 16.02
CA PRO A 71 13.64 0.02 16.48
C PRO A 71 14.01 1.43 16.91
N SER A 72 14.91 1.56 17.88
CA SER A 72 15.34 2.87 18.44
C SER A 72 16.03 3.81 17.45
N ALA A 73 16.42 3.32 16.27
CA ALA A 73 16.95 4.13 15.17
C ALA A 73 15.85 4.75 14.28
N ILE A 74 14.58 4.48 14.58
CA ILE A 74 13.41 5.05 13.92
C ILE A 74 12.63 5.88 14.94
N ASP A 75 12.78 7.19 14.86
CA ASP A 75 12.05 8.17 15.66
C ASP A 75 10.74 8.58 14.96
N HIS A 76 9.83 9.21 15.70
CA HIS A 76 8.63 9.82 15.12
C HIS A 76 8.22 11.10 15.85
N VAL A 77 7.56 12.00 15.11
CA VAL A 77 6.96 13.22 15.62
C VAL A 77 5.59 13.43 14.96
N PHE A 78 4.58 13.73 15.78
CA PHE A 78 3.27 14.17 15.29
C PHE A 78 3.27 15.68 15.12
N LEU A 79 2.87 16.14 13.94
CA LEU A 79 2.64 17.56 13.71
C LEU A 79 1.34 18.02 14.41
N PRO A 80 1.24 19.29 14.84
CA PRO A 80 -0.01 19.85 15.31
C PRO A 80 -1.12 19.68 14.25
N PRO A 81 -2.32 19.24 14.64
CA PRO A 81 -3.39 19.00 13.67
C PRO A 81 -3.86 20.32 13.05
N PRO A 82 -4.00 20.41 11.71
CA PRO A 82 -4.57 21.58 11.08
C PRO A 82 -6.08 21.63 11.32
N SER A 83 -6.67 22.84 11.26
CA SER A 83 -8.13 22.97 11.24
C SER A 83 -8.67 22.38 9.94
N LEU A 84 -9.71 21.54 10.04
CA LEU A 84 -10.46 20.96 8.93
C LEU A 84 -11.98 21.25 9.06
N ASN A 85 -12.37 22.11 10.01
CA ASN A 85 -13.77 22.37 10.36
C ASN A 85 -14.56 23.11 9.26
N ASP A 86 -13.85 23.66 8.28
CA ASP A 86 -14.42 24.32 7.10
C ASP A 86 -14.85 23.32 6.01
N LEU A 87 -14.47 22.05 6.13
CA LEU A 87 -14.78 21.05 5.12
C LEU A 87 -16.22 20.50 5.28
N PRO A 88 -16.98 20.38 4.18
CA PRO A 88 -18.28 19.71 4.20
C PRO A 88 -18.16 18.27 4.75
N PRO A 89 -19.15 17.77 5.51
CA PRO A 89 -19.15 16.40 6.03
C PRO A 89 -18.94 15.31 4.96
N GLN A 90 -19.37 15.58 3.72
CA GLN A 90 -19.31 14.63 2.61
C GLN A 90 -18.00 14.71 1.82
N THR A 91 -16.99 15.39 2.36
CA THR A 91 -15.69 15.53 1.71
C THR A 91 -15.00 14.17 1.64
N LYS A 92 -14.54 13.79 0.45
CA LYS A 92 -13.86 12.51 0.22
C LYS A 92 -12.55 12.42 1.01
N ALA A 93 -12.18 11.19 1.37
CA ALA A 93 -11.01 10.92 2.21
C ALA A 93 -9.71 11.45 1.59
N GLU A 94 -9.56 11.35 0.27
CA GLU A 94 -8.39 11.81 -0.48
C GLU A 94 -8.21 13.32 -0.34
N THR A 95 -9.30 14.09 -0.40
CA THR A 95 -9.28 15.53 -0.18
C THR A 95 -8.87 15.87 1.25
N ILE A 96 -9.41 15.14 2.24
CA ILE A 96 -9.03 15.31 3.65
C ILE A 96 -7.54 15.04 3.85
N ILE A 97 -7.01 13.98 3.23
CA ILE A 97 -5.59 13.61 3.28
C ILE A 97 -4.72 14.73 2.70
N VAL A 98 -4.99 15.16 1.47
CA VAL A 98 -4.21 16.22 0.80
C VAL A 98 -4.23 17.50 1.63
N LEU A 99 -5.41 17.93 2.08
CA LEU A 99 -5.52 19.17 2.87
C LEU A 99 -4.84 19.06 4.24
N SER A 100 -4.86 17.88 4.87
CA SER A 100 -4.13 17.65 6.12
C SER A 100 -2.63 17.82 5.94
N VAL A 101 -2.07 17.31 4.84
CA VAL A 101 -0.65 17.49 4.50
C VAL A 101 -0.36 18.96 4.19
N THR A 102 -1.12 19.56 3.27
CA THR A 102 -0.93 20.95 2.81
C THR A 102 -0.99 21.95 3.96
N ARG A 103 -1.99 21.82 4.85
CA ARG A 103 -2.16 22.72 5.99
C ARG A 103 -1.14 22.47 7.11
N SER A 104 -0.44 21.34 7.08
CA SER A 104 0.65 21.01 8.03
C SER A 104 2.02 21.52 7.58
N LEU A 105 2.15 22.08 6.37
CA LEU A 105 3.45 22.56 5.83
C LEU A 105 4.15 23.61 6.73
N PRO A 106 3.47 24.58 7.38
CA PRO A 106 4.14 25.49 8.31
C PRO A 106 4.81 24.75 9.48
N SER A 107 4.10 23.79 10.08
CA SER A 107 4.63 22.96 11.16
C SER A 107 5.78 22.07 10.68
N LEU A 108 5.67 21.51 9.47
CA LEU A 108 6.75 20.75 8.84
C LEU A 108 8.02 21.59 8.67
N ARG A 109 7.87 22.85 8.22
CA ARG A 109 8.98 23.79 8.07
C ARG A 109 9.71 24.01 9.38
N ASP A 110 8.99 24.20 10.47
CA ASP A 110 9.59 24.41 11.79
C ASP A 110 10.33 23.17 12.29
N GLN A 111 9.80 21.96 12.04
CA GLN A 111 10.53 20.71 12.30
C GLN A 111 11.83 20.64 11.47
N PHE A 112 11.78 20.98 10.19
CA PHE A 112 12.96 20.96 9.32
C PHE A 112 14.05 21.94 9.77
N LYS A 113 13.70 23.15 10.21
CA LYS A 113 14.66 24.11 10.79
C LYS A 113 15.48 23.51 11.94
N SER A 114 14.84 22.69 12.78
CA SER A 114 15.54 21.99 13.87
C SER A 114 16.38 20.84 13.33
N MET A 115 15.77 19.94 12.55
CA MET A 115 16.41 18.69 12.10
C MET A 115 17.68 18.91 11.27
N VAL A 116 17.70 19.90 10.38
CA VAL A 116 18.88 20.19 9.52
C VAL A 116 20.11 20.60 10.32
N THR A 117 19.94 21.09 11.55
CA THR A 117 21.04 21.48 12.44
C THR A 117 21.52 20.34 13.33
N GLN A 118 20.69 19.29 13.50
CA GLN A 118 20.91 18.21 14.47
C GLN A 118 21.29 16.89 13.82
N ARG A 119 20.96 16.70 12.55
CA ARG A 119 21.04 15.42 11.84
C ARG A 119 21.59 15.63 10.43
N ASN A 120 22.24 14.59 9.89
CA ASN A 120 22.73 14.61 8.50
C ASN A 120 21.62 14.19 7.55
N LEU A 121 20.73 15.13 7.22
CA LEU A 121 19.57 14.85 6.37
C LEU A 121 20.01 14.54 4.94
N VAL A 122 19.79 13.31 4.48
CA VAL A 122 20.20 12.87 3.13
C VAL A 122 19.04 12.66 2.17
N ALA A 123 17.82 12.52 2.69
CA ALA A 123 16.61 12.39 1.89
C ALA A 123 15.34 12.73 2.67
N PHE A 124 14.34 13.19 1.93
CA PHE A 124 12.96 13.32 2.38
C PHE A 124 12.08 12.40 1.55
N VAL A 125 11.46 11.39 2.15
CA VAL A 125 10.64 10.38 1.45
C VAL A 125 9.17 10.57 1.80
N VAL A 126 8.32 10.61 0.79
CA VAL A 126 6.86 10.77 0.96
C VAL A 126 6.09 9.72 0.17
N ASP A 127 4.84 9.49 0.52
CA ASP A 127 3.91 8.81 -0.38
C ASP A 127 3.32 9.77 -1.44
N GLN A 128 2.40 9.28 -2.26
CA GLN A 128 1.81 10.01 -3.39
C GLN A 128 1.16 11.35 -3.03
N PHE A 129 0.69 11.55 -1.79
CA PHE A 129 0.03 12.79 -1.37
C PHE A 129 1.00 13.80 -0.73
N GLY A 130 2.23 13.38 -0.41
CA GLY A 130 3.23 14.25 0.22
C GLY A 130 4.07 15.07 -0.76
N THR A 131 3.87 14.94 -2.08
CA THR A 131 4.63 15.67 -3.12
C THR A 131 4.48 17.19 -3.00
N ILE A 132 3.42 17.67 -2.34
CA ILE A 132 3.21 19.10 -2.05
C ILE A 132 4.27 19.69 -1.13
N ALA A 133 4.96 18.87 -0.32
CA ALA A 133 6.03 19.31 0.57
C ALA A 133 7.40 19.48 -0.12
N PHE A 134 7.53 19.13 -1.40
CA PHE A 134 8.83 19.13 -2.11
C PHE A 134 9.48 20.50 -2.20
N ASP A 135 8.70 21.55 -2.43
CA ASP A 135 9.24 22.91 -2.55
C ASP A 135 9.81 23.38 -1.22
N LEU A 136 9.12 23.05 -0.11
CA LEU A 136 9.57 23.37 1.25
C LEU A 136 10.91 22.69 1.57
N VAL A 137 11.04 21.37 1.34
CA VAL A 137 12.27 20.64 1.76
C VAL A 137 13.49 20.99 0.89
N ARG A 138 13.26 21.44 -0.35
CA ARG A 138 14.33 21.95 -1.22
C ARG A 138 14.96 23.22 -0.70
N GLU A 139 14.21 24.07 -0.01
CA GLU A 139 14.77 25.27 0.64
C GLU A 139 15.83 24.91 1.71
N PHE A 140 15.78 23.68 2.22
CA PHE A 140 16.74 23.11 3.16
C PHE A 140 17.81 22.23 2.49
N ASN A 141 17.88 22.22 1.16
CA ASN A 141 18.77 21.37 0.36
C ASN A 141 18.60 19.86 0.58
N VAL A 142 17.42 19.42 1.04
CA VAL A 142 17.11 18.01 1.24
C VAL A 142 16.45 17.44 -0.01
N PRO A 143 16.98 16.37 -0.63
CA PRO A 143 16.43 15.81 -1.87
C PRO A 143 15.11 15.08 -1.60
N PRO A 144 14.02 15.42 -2.31
CA PRO A 144 12.73 14.75 -2.18
C PRO A 144 12.66 13.45 -2.98
N TYR A 145 12.06 12.41 -2.41
CA TYR A 145 11.82 11.12 -3.02
C TYR A 145 10.37 10.71 -2.80
N VAL A 146 9.80 9.96 -3.74
CA VAL A 146 8.51 9.30 -3.56
C VAL A 146 8.75 7.82 -3.24
N TYR A 147 8.05 7.30 -2.25
CA TYR A 147 7.83 5.87 -2.07
C TYR A 147 6.38 5.55 -2.40
N LEU A 148 6.18 4.85 -3.50
CA LEU A 148 4.87 4.44 -3.97
C LEU A 148 4.64 2.97 -3.60
N PRO A 149 3.76 2.66 -2.63
CA PRO A 149 3.43 1.31 -2.24
C PRO A 149 2.44 0.64 -3.22
N CYS A 150 2.51 0.98 -4.50
CA CYS A 150 1.61 0.51 -5.56
C CYS A 150 2.40 -0.21 -6.67
N SER A 151 1.66 -0.73 -7.65
CA SER A 151 2.21 -1.39 -8.84
C SER A 151 2.97 -0.42 -9.75
N ALA A 152 3.82 -0.96 -10.62
CA ALA A 152 4.47 -0.19 -11.68
C ALA A 152 3.45 0.30 -12.71
N THR A 153 2.41 -0.48 -13.01
CA THR A 153 1.29 -0.04 -13.86
C THR A 153 0.55 1.17 -13.27
N THR A 154 0.32 1.21 -11.95
CA THR A 154 -0.20 2.40 -11.25
C THR A 154 0.72 3.60 -11.42
N LEU A 155 2.05 3.42 -11.25
CA LEU A 155 2.99 4.51 -11.47
C LEU A 155 2.93 5.03 -12.91
N SER A 156 2.82 4.13 -13.89
CA SER A 156 2.65 4.51 -15.29
C SER A 156 1.38 5.34 -15.48
N LEU A 157 0.28 4.96 -14.84
CA LEU A 157 -0.95 5.76 -14.89
C LEU A 157 -0.71 7.16 -14.30
N ILE A 158 -0.14 7.25 -13.10
CA ILE A 158 0.16 8.50 -12.39
C ILE A 158 0.95 9.46 -13.29
N LEU A 159 2.02 8.98 -13.92
CA LEU A 159 2.89 9.80 -14.76
C LEU A 159 2.22 10.26 -16.07
N HIS A 160 1.24 9.51 -16.57
CA HIS A 160 0.47 9.87 -17.77
C HIS A 160 -0.80 10.69 -17.47
N MET A 161 -1.22 10.83 -16.21
CA MET A 161 -2.49 11.50 -15.88
C MET A 161 -2.58 12.94 -16.38
N SER A 162 -1.47 13.68 -16.37
CA SER A 162 -1.44 15.06 -16.88
C SER A 162 -1.65 15.15 -18.39
N GLU A 163 -1.26 14.13 -19.14
CA GLU A 163 -1.52 14.04 -20.58
C GLU A 163 -2.97 13.59 -20.85
N LEU A 164 -3.45 12.60 -20.08
CA LEU A 164 -4.83 12.14 -20.15
C LEU A 164 -5.84 13.25 -19.83
N ASP A 165 -5.58 14.07 -18.81
CA ASP A 165 -6.42 15.23 -18.47
C ASP A 165 -6.57 16.22 -19.65
N LYS A 166 -5.47 16.47 -20.37
CA LYS A 166 -5.45 17.41 -21.51
C LYS A 166 -6.08 16.83 -22.79
N SER A 167 -5.90 15.53 -23.02
CA SER A 167 -6.30 14.86 -24.26
C SER A 167 -7.74 14.37 -24.24
N VAL A 168 -8.29 14.04 -23.06
CA VAL A 168 -9.66 13.55 -22.92
C VAL A 168 -10.62 14.71 -22.66
N VAL A 169 -11.66 14.81 -23.49
CA VAL A 169 -12.78 15.76 -23.29
C VAL A 169 -13.88 15.08 -22.49
N GLY A 170 -14.28 15.66 -21.37
CA GLY A 170 -15.32 15.13 -20.49
C GLY A 170 -14.81 14.08 -19.48
N ASP A 171 -15.73 13.40 -18.80
CA ASP A 171 -15.39 12.39 -17.78
C ASP A 171 -14.86 11.10 -18.40
N TYR A 172 -13.82 10.50 -17.78
CA TYR A 172 -13.22 9.26 -18.28
C TYR A 172 -14.23 8.11 -18.35
N THR A 173 -15.22 8.08 -17.45
CA THR A 173 -16.27 7.06 -17.42
C THR A 173 -17.13 7.03 -18.69
N GLY A 174 -17.11 8.09 -19.49
CA GLY A 174 -17.76 8.16 -20.80
C GLY A 174 -16.92 7.59 -21.96
N LEU A 175 -15.67 7.18 -21.72
CA LEU A 175 -14.81 6.59 -22.75
C LEU A 175 -15.33 5.20 -23.17
N THR A 176 -15.45 5.00 -24.48
CA THR A 176 -15.80 3.68 -25.07
C THR A 176 -14.58 2.79 -25.22
N GLU A 177 -13.41 3.40 -25.48
CA GLU A 177 -12.14 2.70 -25.60
C GLU A 177 -11.40 2.68 -24.26
N PRO A 178 -10.67 1.60 -23.93
CA PRO A 178 -9.86 1.55 -22.72
C PRO A 178 -8.66 2.50 -22.82
N ILE A 179 -8.20 2.98 -21.67
CA ILE A 179 -6.98 3.76 -21.53
C ILE A 179 -5.78 2.85 -21.81
N ARG A 180 -4.88 3.31 -22.67
CA ARG A 180 -3.69 2.56 -23.08
C ARG A 180 -2.45 3.28 -22.58
N LEU A 181 -1.71 2.61 -21.72
CA LEU A 181 -0.42 3.07 -21.22
C LEU A 181 0.70 2.28 -21.90
N PRO A 182 1.92 2.84 -22.02
CA PRO A 182 3.06 2.12 -22.56
C PRO A 182 3.30 0.80 -21.81
N ALA A 183 3.35 -0.30 -22.56
CA ALA A 183 3.67 -1.63 -22.05
C ALA A 183 2.77 -2.18 -20.91
N CYS A 184 1.57 -1.60 -20.73
CA CYS A 184 0.56 -2.08 -19.78
C CYS A 184 -0.63 -2.69 -20.53
N SER A 185 -1.46 -3.48 -19.83
CA SER A 185 -2.74 -3.92 -20.37
C SER A 185 -3.71 -2.74 -20.50
N PRO A 186 -4.69 -2.82 -21.42
CA PRO A 186 -5.72 -1.79 -21.53
C PRO A 186 -6.52 -1.65 -20.23
N ILE A 187 -6.64 -0.42 -19.72
CA ILE A 187 -7.32 -0.11 -18.47
C ILE A 187 -8.73 0.41 -18.79
N PRO A 188 -9.80 -0.31 -18.42
CA PRO A 188 -11.15 0.21 -18.54
C PRO A 188 -11.30 1.49 -17.70
N ALA A 189 -11.98 2.51 -18.20
CA ALA A 189 -12.12 3.78 -17.47
C ALA A 189 -12.79 3.61 -16.08
N LYS A 190 -13.70 2.65 -15.95
CA LYS A 190 -14.34 2.30 -14.66
C LYS A 190 -13.36 1.70 -13.64
N ALA A 191 -12.19 1.25 -14.08
CA ALA A 191 -11.14 0.69 -13.23
C ALA A 191 -10.13 1.76 -12.73
N LEU A 192 -10.27 3.02 -13.16
CA LEU A 192 -9.47 4.10 -12.62
C LEU A 192 -9.72 4.29 -11.12
N PRO A 193 -8.71 4.83 -10.38
CA PRO A 193 -8.89 5.29 -9.01
C PRO A 193 -10.13 6.18 -8.84
N ASP A 194 -10.81 6.07 -7.70
CA ASP A 194 -12.10 6.73 -7.46
C ASP A 194 -12.09 8.26 -7.68
N PRO A 195 -11.02 9.02 -7.34
CA PRO A 195 -10.95 10.45 -7.68
C PRO A 195 -11.02 10.76 -9.18
N PHE A 196 -10.70 9.80 -10.05
CA PHE A 196 -10.77 9.95 -11.50
C PHE A 196 -12.11 9.54 -12.10
N LEU A 197 -13.07 9.07 -11.30
CA LEU A 197 -14.38 8.69 -11.81
C LEU A 197 -15.33 9.89 -11.99
N ASP A 198 -15.00 11.04 -11.38
CA ASP A 198 -15.73 12.30 -11.49
C ASP A 198 -14.74 13.48 -11.54
N ARG A 199 -14.51 14.05 -12.73
CA ARG A 199 -13.56 15.16 -12.92
C ARG A 199 -14.07 16.50 -12.36
N LYS A 200 -15.34 16.59 -11.96
CA LYS A 200 -15.95 17.82 -11.44
C LYS A 200 -15.78 17.94 -9.93
N ASP A 201 -15.58 16.82 -9.24
CA ASP A 201 -15.35 16.76 -7.81
C ASP A 201 -13.97 17.36 -7.44
N ASP A 202 -13.88 18.02 -6.30
CA ASP A 202 -12.61 18.66 -5.89
C ASP A 202 -11.50 17.65 -5.61
N SER A 203 -11.82 16.39 -5.24
CA SER A 203 -10.82 15.33 -5.10
C SER A 203 -10.04 15.10 -6.38
N TYR A 204 -10.67 15.21 -7.56
CA TYR A 204 -9.99 15.10 -8.84
C TYR A 204 -8.85 16.11 -8.96
N LYS A 205 -9.14 17.38 -8.65
CA LYS A 205 -8.18 18.48 -8.79
C LYS A 205 -6.99 18.30 -7.85
N TYR A 206 -7.25 18.00 -6.57
CA TYR A 206 -6.19 17.76 -5.58
C TYR A 206 -5.34 16.54 -5.94
N PHE A 207 -5.97 15.49 -6.45
CA PHE A 207 -5.27 14.27 -6.82
C PHE A 207 -4.42 14.47 -8.09
N LEU A 208 -4.97 15.13 -9.12
CA LEU A 208 -4.23 15.49 -10.33
C LEU A 208 -3.03 16.40 -10.02
N GLU A 209 -3.21 17.40 -9.16
CA GLU A 209 -2.12 18.26 -8.70
C GLU A 209 -1.00 17.43 -8.04
N SER A 210 -1.36 16.53 -7.11
CA SER A 210 -0.40 15.66 -6.42
C SER A 210 0.40 14.80 -7.41
N MET A 211 -0.25 14.26 -8.43
CA MET A 211 0.37 13.43 -9.48
C MET A 211 1.27 14.23 -10.41
N SER A 212 0.84 15.43 -10.83
CA SER A 212 1.64 16.31 -11.70
C SER A 212 3.01 16.66 -11.12
N ARG A 213 3.17 16.51 -9.81
CA ARG A 213 4.39 16.81 -9.05
C ARG A 213 5.35 15.63 -8.94
N PHE A 214 5.02 14.44 -9.45
CA PHE A 214 5.93 13.28 -9.42
C PHE A 214 7.23 13.55 -10.16
N GLY A 215 7.19 14.33 -11.26
CA GLY A 215 8.38 14.76 -12.00
C GLY A 215 9.35 15.63 -11.20
N LEU A 216 8.93 16.12 -10.02
CA LEU A 216 9.79 16.85 -9.09
C LEU A 216 10.55 15.92 -8.13
N ALA A 217 10.39 14.60 -8.16
CA ALA A 217 11.17 13.72 -7.30
C ALA A 217 12.63 13.57 -7.79
N GLU A 218 13.57 13.41 -6.86
CA GLU A 218 14.96 12.99 -7.15
C GLU A 218 15.05 11.50 -7.51
N GLY A 219 14.02 10.74 -7.16
CA GLY A 219 13.83 9.34 -7.49
C GLY A 219 12.50 8.83 -6.93
N ILE A 220 11.96 7.78 -7.56
CA ILE A 220 10.68 7.17 -7.19
C ILE A 220 10.94 5.71 -6.86
N PHE A 221 10.75 5.34 -5.60
CA PHE A 221 10.72 3.96 -5.17
C PHE A 221 9.34 3.37 -5.44
N VAL A 222 9.30 2.19 -6.05
CA VAL A 222 8.06 1.46 -6.32
C VAL A 222 8.11 0.14 -5.56
N ASN A 223 7.05 -0.18 -4.82
CA ASN A 223 6.92 -1.47 -4.14
C ASN A 223 6.52 -2.59 -5.12
N SER A 224 7.34 -2.76 -6.14
CA SER A 224 7.26 -3.81 -7.15
C SER A 224 8.67 -4.27 -7.51
N PHE A 225 8.78 -5.33 -8.31
CA PHE A 225 10.05 -5.90 -8.75
C PHE A 225 9.95 -6.40 -10.19
N LEU A 226 11.11 -6.49 -10.85
CA LEU A 226 11.20 -6.70 -12.29
C LEU A 226 10.48 -7.95 -12.77
N GLU A 227 10.55 -9.04 -12.01
CA GLU A 227 9.94 -10.32 -12.35
C GLU A 227 8.40 -10.31 -12.22
N LEU A 228 7.83 -9.41 -11.40
CA LEU A 228 6.38 -9.25 -11.25
C LEU A 228 5.78 -8.42 -12.39
N GLU A 229 6.43 -7.31 -12.73
CA GLU A 229 5.92 -6.32 -13.67
C GLU A 229 6.99 -5.90 -14.69
N PRO A 230 7.54 -6.83 -15.51
CA PRO A 230 8.70 -6.54 -16.34
C PRO A 230 8.44 -5.46 -17.39
N ASN A 231 7.26 -5.50 -18.01
CA ASN A 231 6.88 -4.61 -19.10
C ASN A 231 6.74 -3.15 -18.64
N PRO A 232 5.87 -2.81 -17.66
CA PRO A 232 5.74 -1.43 -17.21
C PRO A 232 7.03 -0.91 -16.55
N ILE A 233 7.77 -1.74 -15.79
CA ILE A 233 9.04 -1.31 -15.18
C ILE A 233 10.07 -0.92 -16.26
N ASN A 234 10.20 -1.73 -17.31
CA ASN A 234 11.16 -1.43 -18.38
C ASN A 234 10.74 -0.19 -19.18
N ALA A 235 9.45 -0.03 -19.48
CA ALA A 235 8.94 1.17 -20.16
C ALA A 235 9.20 2.44 -19.34
N LEU A 236 8.87 2.41 -18.05
CA LEU A 236 9.11 3.51 -17.12
C LEU A 236 10.59 3.89 -17.00
N LYS A 237 11.49 2.89 -16.96
CA LYS A 237 12.94 3.12 -16.90
C LYS A 237 13.53 3.64 -18.21
N SER A 238 12.88 3.37 -19.34
CA SER A 238 13.35 3.82 -20.67
C SER A 238 12.96 5.25 -21.01
N GLU A 239 12.02 5.84 -20.27
CA GLU A 239 11.55 7.21 -20.49
C GLU A 239 12.46 8.21 -19.78
N GLU A 240 13.29 8.92 -20.55
CA GLU A 240 14.30 9.85 -20.02
C GLU A 240 13.70 11.07 -19.31
N SER A 241 12.45 11.42 -19.61
CA SER A 241 11.76 12.55 -18.96
C SER A 241 11.30 12.27 -17.53
N TYR A 242 11.31 11.00 -17.10
CA TYR A 242 10.89 10.62 -15.75
C TYR A 242 12.04 10.66 -14.74
N PRO A 243 11.75 10.91 -13.46
CA PRO A 243 12.73 10.67 -12.40
C PRO A 243 13.24 9.23 -12.42
N PRO A 244 14.43 8.95 -11.86
CA PRO A 244 14.91 7.59 -11.71
C PRO A 244 13.91 6.68 -10.98
N ILE A 245 13.55 5.56 -11.61
CA ILE A 245 12.58 4.60 -11.07
C ILE A 245 13.31 3.43 -10.40
N HIS A 246 12.97 3.19 -9.14
CA HIS A 246 13.62 2.22 -8.26
C HIS A 246 12.63 1.14 -7.78
N PRO A 247 12.48 0.02 -8.51
CA PRO A 247 11.75 -1.14 -8.01
C PRO A 247 12.48 -1.74 -6.80
N VAL A 248 11.86 -1.71 -5.63
CA VAL A 248 12.46 -2.15 -4.35
C VAL A 248 11.63 -3.22 -3.62
N GLY A 249 10.56 -3.70 -4.27
CA GLY A 249 9.63 -4.68 -3.72
C GLY A 249 10.10 -6.15 -3.83
N PRO A 250 9.31 -7.11 -3.31
CA PRO A 250 8.15 -6.87 -2.46
C PRO A 250 8.60 -6.47 -1.03
N ILE A 251 8.10 -5.33 -0.56
CA ILE A 251 8.21 -4.88 0.83
C ILE A 251 6.86 -5.14 1.48
N VAL A 252 6.81 -6.18 2.30
CA VAL A 252 5.62 -6.63 3.01
C VAL A 252 5.96 -6.80 4.49
N LYS A 253 4.97 -6.60 5.37
CA LYS A 253 5.15 -6.85 6.81
C LYS A 253 5.11 -8.36 7.06
N ILE A 254 6.19 -8.91 7.61
CA ILE A 254 6.34 -10.36 7.89
C ILE A 254 6.22 -10.65 9.40
N ASP A 255 5.76 -9.69 10.22
CA ASP A 255 5.72 -9.88 11.67
C ASP A 255 4.65 -10.90 12.11
N SER A 256 5.08 -11.85 12.95
CA SER A 256 4.35 -13.00 13.50
C SER A 256 3.74 -12.75 14.88
N SER A 257 3.59 -11.50 15.32
CA SER A 257 3.00 -11.20 16.63
C SER A 257 1.47 -11.40 16.59
N GLY A 258 1.03 -12.59 17.00
CA GLY A 258 -0.38 -12.96 17.06
C GLY A 258 -1.13 -12.24 18.17
N SER A 259 -2.29 -11.67 17.84
CA SER A 259 -3.36 -11.48 18.83
C SER A 259 -3.92 -12.85 19.23
N GLU A 260 -4.68 -12.94 20.33
CA GLU A 260 -5.36 -14.19 20.74
C GLU A 260 -6.25 -14.76 19.61
N GLU A 261 -6.96 -13.90 18.89
CA GLU A 261 -7.76 -14.27 17.70
C GLU A 261 -6.89 -14.78 16.54
N GLY A 262 -5.68 -14.22 16.38
CA GLY A 262 -4.69 -14.69 15.42
C GLY A 262 -4.18 -16.09 15.76
N ILE A 263 -4.01 -16.39 17.05
CA ILE A 263 -3.57 -17.72 17.53
C ILE A 263 -4.66 -18.76 17.27
N GLU A 264 -5.93 -18.46 17.57
CA GLU A 264 -7.05 -19.36 17.28
C GLU A 264 -7.18 -19.66 15.78
N CYS A 265 -7.07 -18.62 14.94
CA CYS A 265 -7.07 -18.76 13.48
C CYS A 265 -5.94 -19.66 12.98
N LEU A 266 -4.73 -19.47 13.49
CA LEU A 266 -3.57 -20.29 13.13
C LEU A 266 -3.75 -21.76 13.56
N ASN A 267 -4.23 -22.01 14.78
CA ASN A 267 -4.50 -23.36 15.26
C ASN A 267 -5.54 -24.08 14.37
N TRP A 268 -6.60 -23.38 13.97
CA TRP A 268 -7.60 -23.95 13.06
C TRP A 268 -7.01 -24.28 11.68
N LEU A 269 -6.12 -23.42 11.16
CA LEU A 269 -5.41 -23.64 9.90
C LEU A 269 -4.47 -24.84 9.95
N ASP A 270 -3.77 -25.04 11.07
CA ASP A 270 -2.83 -26.15 11.27
C ASP A 270 -3.50 -27.53 11.18
N GLU A 271 -4.82 -27.59 11.42
CA GLU A 271 -5.62 -28.81 11.27
C GLU A 271 -6.07 -29.08 9.83
N GLN A 272 -5.79 -28.18 8.88
CA GLN A 272 -6.24 -28.29 7.49
C GLN A 272 -5.12 -28.81 6.55
N PRO A 273 -5.46 -29.54 5.47
CA PRO A 273 -4.48 -29.87 4.44
C PRO A 273 -3.86 -28.61 3.81
N HIS A 274 -2.58 -28.72 3.43
CA HIS A 274 -1.85 -27.62 2.80
C HIS A 274 -2.56 -27.13 1.52
N GLY A 275 -2.73 -25.81 1.41
CA GLY A 275 -3.35 -25.18 0.23
C GLY A 275 -4.84 -25.48 0.03
N SER A 276 -5.56 -25.93 1.08
CA SER A 276 -6.97 -26.33 0.98
C SER A 276 -8.00 -25.31 1.48
N VAL A 277 -7.54 -24.15 1.97
CA VAL A 277 -8.39 -23.14 2.62
C VAL A 277 -8.37 -21.84 1.82
N LEU A 278 -9.55 -21.30 1.52
CA LEU A 278 -9.71 -19.97 0.95
C LEU A 278 -9.70 -18.92 2.07
N PHE A 279 -8.82 -17.93 1.99
CA PHE A 279 -8.88 -16.75 2.86
C PHE A 279 -9.68 -15.62 2.19
N VAL A 280 -10.73 -15.15 2.86
CA VAL A 280 -11.63 -14.09 2.39
C VAL A 280 -11.52 -12.89 3.34
N SER A 281 -11.02 -11.77 2.83
CA SER A 281 -10.93 -10.49 3.55
C SER A 281 -10.99 -9.31 2.58
N PHE A 282 -11.68 -8.25 2.97
CA PHE A 282 -11.89 -7.03 2.17
C PHE A 282 -11.08 -5.83 2.67
N GLY A 283 -10.07 -6.09 3.49
CA GLY A 283 -9.22 -5.04 4.03
C GLY A 283 -9.74 -4.40 5.32
N SER A 284 -9.04 -3.35 5.76
CA SER A 284 -9.44 -2.57 6.94
C SER A 284 -10.64 -1.66 6.67
N GLY A 285 -10.81 -1.22 5.41
CA GLY A 285 -11.78 -0.20 5.01
C GLY A 285 -12.98 -0.72 4.21
N GLY A 286 -12.88 -1.90 3.60
CA GLY A 286 -13.88 -2.40 2.66
C GLY A 286 -15.10 -3.01 3.35
N THR A 287 -16.29 -2.58 2.93
CA THR A 287 -17.58 -3.12 3.36
C THR A 287 -18.43 -3.56 2.18
N LEU A 288 -19.25 -4.60 2.38
CA LEU A 288 -20.24 -5.07 1.41
C LEU A 288 -21.65 -4.63 1.83
N SER A 289 -22.57 -4.55 0.87
CA SER A 289 -24.00 -4.40 1.18
C SER A 289 -24.52 -5.67 1.86
N SER A 290 -25.62 -5.56 2.61
CA SER A 290 -26.22 -6.72 3.28
C SER A 290 -26.60 -7.84 2.29
N ILE A 291 -27.08 -7.45 1.11
CA ILE A 291 -27.42 -8.38 0.02
C ILE A 291 -26.16 -9.11 -0.47
N GLN A 292 -25.09 -8.38 -0.79
CA GLN A 292 -23.86 -8.99 -1.29
C GLN A 292 -23.16 -9.85 -0.23
N ASN A 293 -23.27 -9.47 1.04
CA ASN A 293 -22.78 -10.23 2.18
C ASN A 293 -23.49 -11.60 2.30
N ASN A 294 -24.82 -11.63 2.13
CA ASN A 294 -25.59 -12.85 2.10
C ASN A 294 -25.24 -13.75 0.90
N GLU A 295 -25.12 -13.17 -0.30
CA GLU A 295 -24.71 -13.94 -1.50
C GLU A 295 -23.30 -14.54 -1.33
N LEU A 296 -22.37 -13.80 -0.72
CA LEU A 296 -21.03 -14.31 -0.39
C LEU A 296 -21.10 -15.47 0.60
N ALA A 297 -21.85 -15.33 1.70
CA ALA A 297 -22.03 -16.39 2.68
C ALA A 297 -22.59 -17.66 2.01
N MET A 298 -23.69 -17.53 1.27
CA MET A 298 -24.30 -18.66 0.58
C MET A 298 -23.37 -19.28 -0.48
N GLY A 299 -22.63 -18.46 -1.22
CA GLY A 299 -21.67 -18.90 -2.22
C GLY A 299 -20.50 -19.69 -1.62
N LEU A 300 -19.96 -19.24 -0.49
CA LEU A 300 -18.93 -19.96 0.27
C LEU A 300 -19.46 -21.32 0.76
N GLU A 301 -20.67 -21.35 1.33
CA GLU A 301 -21.31 -22.60 1.78
C GLU A 301 -21.50 -23.59 0.62
N MET A 302 -22.10 -23.11 -0.49
CA MET A 302 -22.36 -23.87 -1.73
C MET A 302 -21.08 -24.36 -2.44
N SER A 303 -19.96 -23.66 -2.23
CA SER A 303 -18.68 -24.03 -2.84
C SER A 303 -18.16 -25.38 -2.37
N GLY A 304 -18.58 -25.88 -1.21
CA GLY A 304 -18.00 -27.09 -0.63
C GLY A 304 -16.56 -26.93 -0.10
N GLN A 305 -15.88 -25.83 -0.43
CA GLN A 305 -14.50 -25.57 -0.02
C GLN A 305 -14.39 -25.15 1.44
N LYS A 306 -13.19 -25.27 2.00
CA LYS A 306 -12.87 -24.72 3.32
C LYS A 306 -12.52 -23.25 3.19
N PHE A 307 -12.89 -22.45 4.18
CA PHE A 307 -12.63 -21.01 4.14
C PHE A 307 -12.39 -20.40 5.51
N ILE A 308 -11.65 -19.29 5.51
CA ILE A 308 -11.61 -18.34 6.62
C ILE A 308 -12.16 -17.04 6.08
N TRP A 309 -13.14 -16.47 6.77
CA TRP A 309 -13.74 -15.21 6.35
C TRP A 309 -13.71 -14.18 7.47
N VAL A 310 -13.05 -13.06 7.20
CA VAL A 310 -13.04 -11.87 8.07
C VAL A 310 -14.27 -11.04 7.75
N VAL A 311 -15.26 -11.07 8.64
CA VAL A 311 -16.55 -10.41 8.45
C VAL A 311 -16.53 -9.02 9.08
N ARG A 312 -17.06 -8.05 8.34
CA ARG A 312 -17.39 -6.71 8.83
C ARG A 312 -18.89 -6.50 8.76
N SER A 313 -19.42 -5.66 9.64
CA SER A 313 -20.83 -5.25 9.55
C SER A 313 -21.09 -4.63 8.17
N PRO A 314 -22.16 -5.03 7.47
CA PRO A 314 -22.46 -4.52 6.15
C PRO A 314 -22.82 -3.03 6.21
N HIS A 315 -22.65 -2.34 5.09
CA HIS A 315 -23.07 -0.95 4.97
C HIS A 315 -23.79 -0.72 3.63
N ASP A 316 -25.10 -0.47 3.70
CA ASP A 316 -25.97 -0.47 2.51
C ASP A 316 -25.87 0.80 1.64
N LYS A 317 -25.05 1.79 2.03
CA LYS A 317 -24.95 3.09 1.33
C LYS A 317 -23.54 3.43 0.83
N GLU A 318 -22.48 2.96 1.49
CA GLU A 318 -21.10 3.33 1.17
C GLU A 318 -20.12 2.16 1.38
N ALA A 319 -19.29 1.86 0.38
CA ALA A 319 -18.32 0.75 0.42
C ALA A 319 -17.06 1.02 1.26
N ASN A 320 -16.84 2.27 1.69
CA ASN A 320 -15.61 2.76 2.35
C ASN A 320 -15.86 3.39 3.74
N ALA A 321 -17.07 3.27 4.30
CA ALA A 321 -17.49 3.99 5.51
C ALA A 321 -16.75 3.57 6.81
N SER A 322 -15.99 2.48 6.78
CA SER A 322 -15.23 2.00 7.95
C SER A 322 -13.88 2.71 8.15
N PHE A 323 -13.43 3.56 7.21
CA PHE A 323 -12.20 4.34 7.40
C PHE A 323 -12.26 5.34 8.56
N PHE A 324 -13.46 5.75 8.97
CA PHE A 324 -13.68 6.78 10.00
C PHE A 324 -14.54 6.33 11.19
N SER A 325 -15.15 5.14 11.13
CA SER A 325 -15.94 4.59 12.25
C SER A 325 -15.13 3.52 12.99
N VAL A 326 -14.57 3.89 14.14
CA VAL A 326 -13.73 2.99 14.94
C VAL A 326 -14.53 1.88 15.61
N HIS A 327 -15.86 1.96 15.66
CA HIS A 327 -16.71 0.96 16.30
C HIS A 327 -18.07 0.88 15.59
N SER A 328 -18.34 -0.18 14.81
CA SER A 328 -19.73 -0.64 14.73
C SER A 328 -20.04 -1.32 16.07
N GLU A 329 -21.05 -0.83 16.79
CA GLU A 329 -21.45 -1.40 18.09
C GLU A 329 -22.11 -2.79 17.95
N ASN A 330 -22.39 -3.22 16.72
CA ASN A 330 -23.06 -4.48 16.42
C ASN A 330 -22.06 -5.55 16.00
N ASP A 331 -22.12 -6.71 16.68
CA ASP A 331 -21.44 -7.94 16.28
C ASP A 331 -21.61 -8.20 14.76
N PRO A 332 -20.54 -8.31 13.96
CA PRO A 332 -20.65 -8.60 12.52
C PRO A 332 -21.37 -9.93 12.19
N LEU A 333 -21.41 -10.89 13.12
CA LEU A 333 -21.96 -12.23 12.88
C LEU A 333 -23.49 -12.24 12.77
N GLN A 334 -24.20 -11.29 13.38
CA GLN A 334 -25.67 -11.19 13.32
C GLN A 334 -26.19 -10.76 11.93
N PHE A 335 -25.30 -10.35 11.02
CA PHE A 335 -25.65 -10.03 9.63
C PHE A 335 -25.49 -11.22 8.67
N LEU A 336 -25.08 -12.39 9.18
CA LEU A 336 -24.95 -13.60 8.39
C LEU A 336 -26.29 -14.34 8.30
N PRO A 337 -26.50 -15.17 7.26
CA PRO A 337 -27.69 -16.01 7.18
C PRO A 337 -27.89 -16.85 8.45
N GLU A 338 -29.14 -17.00 8.89
CA GLU A 338 -29.47 -17.74 10.11
C GLU A 338 -28.81 -19.12 10.12
N GLY A 339 -28.09 -19.46 11.19
CA GLY A 339 -27.40 -20.74 11.36
C GLY A 339 -26.15 -20.94 10.48
N PHE A 340 -25.69 -19.94 9.73
CA PHE A 340 -24.54 -20.05 8.81
C PHE A 340 -23.26 -20.55 9.51
N VAL A 341 -22.91 -19.95 10.65
CA VAL A 341 -21.70 -20.33 11.40
C VAL A 341 -21.77 -21.80 11.84
N GLU A 342 -22.93 -22.24 12.34
CA GLU A 342 -23.12 -23.62 12.79
C GLU A 342 -23.14 -24.63 11.64
N ARG A 343 -23.81 -24.31 10.51
CA ARG A 343 -23.82 -25.19 9.32
C ARG A 343 -22.44 -25.39 8.71
N ASN A 344 -21.56 -24.39 8.84
CA ASN A 344 -20.22 -24.44 8.29
C ASN A 344 -19.15 -24.81 9.34
N ARG A 345 -19.55 -25.19 10.56
CA ARG A 345 -18.62 -25.62 11.61
C ARG A 345 -17.72 -26.75 11.10
N GLY A 346 -16.41 -26.58 11.22
CA GLY A 346 -15.40 -27.55 10.73
C GLY A 346 -15.00 -27.39 9.26
N ARG A 347 -15.70 -26.57 8.47
CA ARG A 347 -15.32 -26.20 7.09
C ARG A 347 -14.99 -24.71 6.95
N GLY A 348 -15.71 -23.86 7.67
CA GLY A 348 -15.53 -22.42 7.68
C GLY A 348 -15.15 -21.92 9.07
N LEU A 349 -14.20 -20.99 9.13
CA LEU A 349 -13.94 -20.16 10.31
C LEU A 349 -14.32 -18.72 9.99
N VAL A 350 -15.11 -18.08 10.86
CA VAL A 350 -15.59 -16.71 10.68
C VAL A 350 -15.02 -15.83 11.77
N LEU A 351 -14.30 -14.78 11.39
CA LEU A 351 -13.62 -13.88 12.32
C LEU A 351 -14.25 -12.49 12.26
N PRO A 352 -14.76 -11.94 13.38
CA PRO A 352 -15.31 -10.59 13.40
C PRO A 352 -14.19 -9.54 13.35
N SER A 353 -14.36 -8.54 12.48
CA SER A 353 -13.61 -7.26 12.43
C SER A 353 -12.12 -7.31 12.09
N TRP A 354 -11.37 -8.35 12.47
CA TRP A 354 -9.94 -8.42 12.27
C TRP A 354 -9.43 -9.85 12.12
N ALA A 355 -8.44 -10.01 11.23
CA ALA A 355 -7.53 -11.15 11.18
C ALA A 355 -6.11 -10.57 11.05
N PRO A 356 -5.04 -11.36 11.29
CA PRO A 356 -3.65 -10.93 11.08
C PRO A 356 -3.37 -10.62 9.59
N GLN A 357 -3.90 -9.49 9.15
CA GLN A 357 -3.98 -9.02 7.76
C GLN A 357 -2.76 -8.18 7.40
N ALA A 358 -1.67 -8.31 8.15
CA ALA A 358 -0.39 -7.67 7.86
C ALA A 358 0.17 -8.04 6.46
N GLN A 359 -0.43 -9.03 5.78
CA GLN A 359 0.07 -9.58 4.53
C GLN A 359 -0.65 -9.10 3.26
N ILE A 360 -1.88 -8.56 3.28
CA ILE A 360 -2.62 -8.34 2.00
C ILE A 360 -3.52 -7.06 2.02
N LEU A 361 -2.99 -6.03 1.36
CA LEU A 361 -3.59 -4.98 0.49
C LEU A 361 -4.63 -3.96 1.03
N SER A 362 -4.39 -2.69 0.68
CA SER A 362 -5.38 -1.59 0.63
C SER A 362 -4.99 -0.53 -0.42
N HIS A 363 -5.99 -0.01 -1.14
CA HIS A 363 -5.98 1.07 -2.15
C HIS A 363 -5.71 0.68 -3.63
N GLU A 364 -6.44 1.33 -4.55
CA GLU A 364 -6.50 1.10 -6.01
C GLU A 364 -6.95 -0.31 -6.46
N GLN A 365 -7.93 -0.88 -5.75
CA GLN A 365 -8.34 -2.27 -5.93
C GLN A 365 -8.88 -2.62 -7.32
N LYS A 366 -9.58 -1.69 -7.99
CA LYS A 366 -10.13 -1.95 -9.33
C LYS A 366 -9.03 -2.09 -10.38
N LEU A 367 -8.04 -1.19 -10.35
CA LEU A 367 -6.87 -1.28 -11.22
C LEU A 367 -6.02 -2.50 -10.87
N ASN A 368 -5.76 -2.74 -9.58
CA ASN A 368 -5.03 -3.93 -9.13
C ASN A 368 -5.73 -5.23 -9.57
N SER A 369 -7.06 -5.28 -9.57
CA SER A 369 -7.81 -6.42 -10.11
C SER A 369 -7.52 -6.62 -11.60
N VAL A 370 -7.50 -5.55 -12.40
CA VAL A 370 -7.16 -5.63 -13.84
C VAL A 370 -5.72 -6.10 -14.02
N ILE A 371 -4.78 -5.58 -13.22
CA ILE A 371 -3.38 -6.01 -13.26
C ILE A 371 -3.27 -7.50 -12.93
N LEU A 372 -3.91 -7.97 -11.85
CA LEU A 372 -3.82 -9.36 -11.41
C LEU A 372 -4.51 -10.34 -12.37
N THR A 373 -5.61 -9.95 -13.02
CA THR A 373 -6.35 -10.82 -13.96
C THR A 373 -5.79 -10.76 -15.38
N GLU A 374 -5.49 -9.57 -15.89
CA GLU A 374 -5.16 -9.36 -17.31
C GLU A 374 -3.64 -9.33 -17.57
N GLU A 375 -2.84 -8.71 -16.68
CA GLU A 375 -1.39 -8.59 -16.84
C GLU A 375 -0.64 -9.77 -16.23
N ILE A 376 -0.79 -9.95 -14.91
CA ILE A 376 -0.06 -10.94 -14.12
C ILE A 376 -0.72 -12.30 -14.21
N LYS A 377 -2.02 -12.40 -14.49
CA LYS A 377 -2.75 -13.68 -14.67
C LYS A 377 -2.61 -14.63 -13.48
N VAL A 378 -2.79 -14.09 -12.28
CA VAL A 378 -2.75 -14.83 -11.00
C VAL A 378 -4.03 -14.67 -10.18
N ALA A 379 -5.11 -14.25 -10.85
CA ALA A 379 -6.41 -14.10 -10.23
C ALA A 379 -7.51 -14.60 -11.18
N LEU A 380 -8.53 -15.22 -10.60
CA LEU A 380 -9.80 -15.50 -11.29
C LEU A 380 -10.76 -14.34 -11.03
N LYS A 381 -11.51 -13.96 -12.06
CA LYS A 381 -12.46 -12.84 -11.99
C LYS A 381 -13.88 -13.34 -11.75
N LEU A 382 -14.54 -12.78 -10.75
CA LEU A 382 -15.97 -12.98 -10.53
C LEU A 382 -16.78 -12.15 -11.54
N LYS A 383 -17.87 -12.72 -12.05
CA LYS A 383 -18.83 -11.99 -12.88
C LYS A 383 -19.93 -11.38 -12.02
N MET A 384 -20.13 -10.08 -12.20
CA MET A 384 -21.24 -9.34 -11.58
C MET A 384 -22.42 -9.32 -12.55
N ASN A 385 -23.62 -9.54 -12.03
CA ASN A 385 -24.84 -9.35 -12.79
C ASN A 385 -25.02 -7.85 -13.09
N GLU A 386 -25.12 -7.50 -14.38
CA GLU A 386 -25.16 -6.10 -14.82
C GLU A 386 -26.43 -5.36 -14.43
N GLU A 387 -27.55 -6.07 -14.27
CA GLU A 387 -28.84 -5.49 -13.91
C GLU A 387 -28.94 -5.22 -12.41
N SER A 388 -28.53 -6.19 -11.59
CA SER A 388 -28.62 -6.08 -10.13
C SER A 388 -27.40 -5.43 -9.48
N GLY A 389 -26.24 -5.45 -10.15
CA GLY A 389 -24.96 -5.04 -9.56
C GLY A 389 -24.47 -5.99 -8.47
N ILE A 390 -25.01 -7.22 -8.42
CA ILE A 390 -24.69 -8.24 -7.41
C ILE A 390 -23.90 -9.38 -8.04
N ILE A 391 -22.93 -9.90 -7.32
CA ILE A 391 -22.27 -11.17 -7.63
C ILE A 391 -23.05 -12.27 -6.93
N GLU A 392 -23.75 -13.08 -7.72
CA GLU A 392 -24.62 -14.16 -7.24
C GLU A 392 -23.82 -15.31 -6.64
N LYS A 393 -24.38 -15.94 -5.61
CA LYS A 393 -23.78 -17.08 -4.89
C LYS A 393 -23.40 -18.23 -5.81
N GLU A 394 -24.12 -18.49 -6.90
CA GLU A 394 -23.79 -19.51 -7.89
C GLU A 394 -22.45 -19.21 -8.58
N GLU A 395 -22.20 -17.95 -8.94
CA GLU A 395 -20.93 -17.52 -9.52
C GLU A 395 -19.81 -17.57 -8.49
N ILE A 396 -20.07 -17.13 -7.25
CA ILE A 396 -19.09 -17.22 -6.15
C ILE A 396 -18.70 -18.69 -5.92
N ALA A 397 -19.67 -19.58 -5.75
CA ALA A 397 -19.44 -21.00 -5.53
C ALA A 397 -18.66 -21.64 -6.68
N LYS A 398 -18.99 -21.28 -7.92
CA LYS A 398 -18.31 -21.75 -9.12
C LYS A 398 -16.86 -21.29 -9.17
N VAL A 399 -16.58 -20.01 -8.95
CA VAL A 399 -15.21 -19.47 -9.02
C VAL A 399 -14.36 -19.99 -7.87
N VAL A 400 -14.93 -20.09 -6.66
CA VAL A 400 -14.24 -20.70 -5.51
C VAL A 400 -13.89 -22.16 -5.81
N LYS A 401 -14.84 -22.98 -6.29
CA LYS A 401 -14.52 -24.36 -6.71
C LYS A 401 -13.46 -24.41 -7.80
N SER A 402 -13.61 -23.58 -8.83
CA SER A 402 -12.66 -23.54 -9.96
C SER A 402 -11.26 -23.18 -9.49
N LEU A 403 -11.10 -22.26 -8.53
CA LEU A 403 -9.81 -21.93 -7.97
C LEU A 403 -9.10 -23.17 -7.45
N PHE A 404 -9.79 -24.06 -6.71
CA PHE A 404 -9.18 -25.28 -6.14
C PHE A 404 -9.06 -26.43 -7.15
N GLU A 405 -10.10 -26.68 -7.93
CA GLU A 405 -10.31 -27.96 -8.63
C GLU A 405 -10.05 -27.89 -10.14
N SER A 406 -10.00 -26.70 -10.74
CA SER A 406 -9.83 -26.55 -12.19
C SER A 406 -8.36 -26.45 -12.61
N GLU A 407 -8.08 -26.79 -13.88
CA GLU A 407 -6.77 -26.56 -14.50
C GLU A 407 -6.37 -25.07 -14.49
N GLU A 408 -7.34 -24.16 -14.64
CA GLU A 408 -7.09 -22.72 -14.59
C GLU A 408 -6.64 -22.28 -13.19
N GLY A 409 -7.33 -22.78 -12.16
CA GLY A 409 -6.96 -22.57 -10.76
C GLY A 409 -5.58 -23.14 -10.41
N GLN A 410 -5.23 -24.30 -10.97
CA GLN A 410 -3.89 -24.87 -10.84
C GLN A 410 -2.82 -23.96 -11.47
N LYS A 411 -3.03 -23.48 -12.70
CA LYS A 411 -2.10 -22.55 -13.38
C LYS A 411 -1.91 -21.25 -12.59
N VAL A 412 -2.98 -20.72 -12.01
CA VAL A 412 -2.92 -19.53 -11.14
C VAL A 412 -2.03 -19.79 -9.92
N ARG A 413 -2.20 -20.93 -9.23
CA ARG A 413 -1.36 -21.28 -8.07
C ARG A 413 0.11 -21.49 -8.43
N GLU A 414 0.38 -22.25 -9.51
CA GLU A 414 1.73 -22.52 -9.97
C GLU A 414 2.47 -21.20 -10.28
N LYS A 415 1.81 -20.30 -11.02
CA LYS A 415 2.36 -18.98 -11.30
C LYS A 415 2.56 -18.13 -10.04
N MET A 416 1.66 -18.19 -9.08
CA MET A 416 1.81 -17.46 -7.81
C MET A 416 3.01 -17.97 -7.01
N GLU A 417 3.26 -19.29 -6.96
CA GLU A 417 4.44 -19.85 -6.31
C GLU A 417 5.74 -19.43 -7.01
N GLU A 418 5.75 -19.40 -8.35
CA GLU A 418 6.89 -18.88 -9.12
C GLU A 418 7.19 -17.41 -8.78
N LEU A 419 6.14 -16.57 -8.71
CA LEU A 419 6.26 -15.15 -8.37
C LEU A 419 6.64 -14.93 -6.91
N ARG A 420 6.14 -15.75 -5.98
CA ARG A 420 6.57 -15.74 -4.59
C ARG A 420 8.06 -16.00 -4.49
N ALA A 421 8.54 -17.07 -5.11
CA ALA A 421 9.95 -17.41 -5.12
C ALA A 421 10.80 -16.32 -5.81
N ALA A 422 10.29 -15.69 -6.87
CA ALA A 422 10.93 -14.55 -7.52
C ALA A 422 11.00 -13.32 -6.60
N GLY A 423 9.93 -13.02 -5.87
CA GLY A 423 9.88 -11.95 -4.90
C GLY A 423 10.88 -12.15 -3.76
N GLU A 424 10.96 -13.36 -3.20
CA GLU A 424 11.94 -13.75 -2.18
C GLU A 424 13.38 -13.56 -2.70
N ARG A 425 13.67 -13.97 -3.95
CA ARG A 425 14.98 -13.74 -4.59
C ARG A 425 15.27 -12.25 -4.85
N ALA A 426 14.26 -11.47 -5.23
CA ALA A 426 14.44 -10.05 -5.56
C ALA A 426 14.90 -9.24 -4.34
N VAL A 427 14.39 -9.56 -3.16
CA VAL A 427 14.75 -8.88 -1.89
C VAL A 427 15.79 -9.62 -1.05
N GLY A 428 16.18 -10.82 -1.48
CA GLY A 428 17.31 -11.55 -0.92
C GLY A 428 18.65 -10.87 -1.17
N GLU A 429 19.71 -11.43 -0.59
CA GLU A 429 21.08 -10.95 -0.79
C GLU A 429 21.47 -10.99 -2.28
N GLY A 430 21.93 -9.86 -2.82
CA GLY A 430 22.26 -9.73 -4.25
C GLY A 430 21.08 -9.66 -5.21
N GLY A 431 19.85 -9.74 -4.70
CA GLY A 431 18.61 -9.63 -5.48
C GLY A 431 18.45 -8.31 -6.24
N SER A 432 17.55 -8.29 -7.23
CA SER A 432 17.30 -7.12 -8.10
C SER A 432 16.87 -5.88 -7.29
N SER A 433 15.93 -6.05 -6.36
CA SER A 433 15.44 -4.98 -5.48
C SER A 433 16.48 -4.56 -4.46
N SER A 434 17.22 -5.52 -3.88
CA SER A 434 18.31 -5.24 -2.94
C SER A 434 19.44 -4.42 -3.57
N ARG A 435 19.83 -4.76 -4.81
CA ARG A 435 20.83 -3.99 -5.57
C ARG A 435 20.33 -2.58 -5.91
N THR A 436 19.09 -2.48 -6.37
CA THR A 436 18.46 -1.18 -6.69
C THR A 436 18.43 -0.27 -5.46
N LEU A 437 18.05 -0.79 -4.29
CA LEU A 437 18.06 -0.01 -3.05
C LEU A 437 19.50 0.37 -2.64
N LEU A 438 20.45 -0.54 -2.79
CA LEU A 438 21.86 -0.31 -2.44
C LEU A 438 22.47 0.85 -3.25
N GLU A 439 22.15 0.96 -4.54
CA GLU A 439 22.60 2.08 -5.39
C GLU A 439 22.17 3.43 -4.83
N VAL A 440 20.91 3.55 -4.40
CA VAL A 440 20.38 4.79 -3.82
C VAL A 440 20.98 5.06 -2.44
N VAL A 441 21.13 4.01 -1.63
CA VAL A 441 21.81 4.09 -0.32
C VAL A 441 23.25 4.61 -0.46
N GLN A 442 24.00 4.13 -1.46
CA GLN A 442 25.35 4.60 -1.73
C GLN A 442 25.36 6.07 -2.16
N LYS A 443 24.41 6.48 -3.01
CA LYS A 443 24.22 7.90 -3.38
C LYS A 443 23.98 8.77 -2.14
N TRP A 444 23.16 8.33 -1.20
CA TRP A 444 22.88 9.06 0.04
C TRP A 444 24.08 9.13 0.98
N ARG A 445 24.84 8.04 1.14
CA ARG A 445 26.06 8.05 1.97
C ARG A 445 27.11 9.02 1.45
N ASN A 446 27.29 9.07 0.13
CA ASN A 446 28.24 9.99 -0.50
C ASN A 446 27.89 11.47 -0.29
N LYS A 447 26.64 11.80 0.08
CA LYS A 447 26.26 13.17 0.47
C LYS A 447 26.69 13.55 1.89
N VAL A 448 26.92 12.58 2.77
CA VAL A 448 27.40 12.85 4.14
C VAL A 448 28.92 13.00 4.19
N SER A 449 29.62 12.33 3.28
CA SER A 449 31.09 12.38 3.18
C SER A 449 31.62 13.62 2.45
N ARG A 450 30.75 14.56 2.06
CA ARG A 450 31.08 15.85 1.42
C ARG A 450 30.59 16.97 2.32
#